data_AF-A0A401PQW1-F1
#
_entry.id   AF-A0A401PQW1-F1
#
_cell.length_a   1.000
_cell.length_b   1.000
_cell.length_c   1.000
_cell.angle_alpha   90.00
_cell.angle_beta   90.00
_cell.angle_gamma   90.00
#
_symmetry.space_group_name_H-M   'P 1'
#
loop_
_entity.id
_entity.type
_entity.pdbx_description
1 polymer ?
#
loop_
_entity_poly.entity_id
_entity_poly.type
_entity_poly.pdbx_seq_one_letter_code
_entity_poly.pdbx_strand_id
1 'polypeptide(L)'
;VLDHEDEKSFLDEKVKCYSNIAACHLNTGNLEEAFSCCDIVLQHQPQHCKALFRKGKVLELQEKYFLSIKFLRKASHVEPANQEIERELKLVFDKWAEKSEGTSNAKTRNACPLFLILRNILMHALGDTSTPLKDNG
;
A
#
# COMPACT_ATOMS: atom_id res chain seq x y z
N VAL A 1 -24.71 17.26 25.70
CA VAL A 1 -24.35 17.67 24.31
C VAL A 1 -22.93 18.21 24.25
N LEU A 2 -22.41 18.88 25.30
CA LEU A 2 -21.03 19.36 25.37
C LEU A 2 -19.97 18.22 25.39
N ASP A 3 -20.24 17.08 26.04
CA ASP A 3 -19.23 16.02 26.21
C ASP A 3 -18.82 15.30 24.90
N HIS A 4 -19.71 15.21 23.91
CA HIS A 4 -19.44 14.49 22.66
C HIS A 4 -18.60 15.30 21.66
N GLU A 5 -18.68 16.64 21.70
CA GLU A 5 -17.87 17.51 20.84
C GLU A 5 -16.42 17.58 21.33
N ASP A 6 -16.23 17.65 22.65
CA ASP A 6 -14.91 17.63 23.28
C ASP A 6 -14.20 16.28 23.08
N GLU A 7 -14.93 15.16 23.20
CA GLU A 7 -14.39 13.82 22.95
C GLU A 7 -13.95 13.64 21.48
N LYS A 8 -14.76 14.13 20.53
CA LYS A 8 -14.41 14.08 19.11
C LYS A 8 -13.19 14.94 18.79
N SER A 9 -13.12 16.16 19.34
CA SER A 9 -11.97 17.05 19.18
C SER A 9 -10.68 16.41 19.67
N PHE A 10 -10.72 15.81 20.86
CA PHE A 10 -9.59 15.10 21.45
C PHE A 10 -9.11 13.92 20.57
N LEU A 11 -10.05 13.15 20.00
CA LEU A 11 -9.72 12.06 19.08
C LEU A 11 -9.08 12.56 17.78
N ASP A 12 -9.53 13.69 17.23
CA ASP A 12 -8.95 14.28 16.03
C ASP A 12 -7.52 14.79 16.26
N GLU A 13 -7.25 15.39 17.42
CA GLU A 13 -5.89 15.77 17.83
C GLU A 13 -5.00 14.55 17.99
N LYS A 14 -5.50 13.51 18.67
CA LYS A 14 -4.81 12.23 18.85
C LYS A 14 -4.42 11.63 17.50
N VAL A 15 -5.35 11.60 16.54
CA VAL A 15 -5.10 11.11 15.18
C VAL A 15 -3.97 11.89 14.49
N LYS A 16 -3.99 13.23 14.56
CA LYS A 16 -2.93 14.06 13.97
C LYS A 16 -1.56 13.77 14.61
N CYS A 17 -1.51 13.64 15.93
CA CYS A 17 -0.28 13.32 16.66
C CYS A 17 0.28 11.96 16.25
N TYR A 18 -0.49 10.88 16.32
CA TYR A 18 -0.03 9.54 15.94
C TYR A 18 0.34 9.44 14.46
N SER A 19 -0.38 10.16 13.59
CA SER A 19 -0.07 10.27 12.17
C SER A 19 1.34 10.87 11.98
N ASN A 20 1.66 11.97 12.67
CA ASN A 20 2.98 12.60 12.60
C ASN A 20 4.08 11.72 13.23
N ILE A 21 3.81 11.09 14.38
CA ILE A 21 4.75 10.16 15.03
C ILE A 21 5.08 8.98 14.10
N ALA A 22 4.08 8.43 13.39
CA ALA A 22 4.32 7.37 12.41
C ALA A 22 5.27 7.81 11.28
N ALA A 23 5.16 9.06 10.82
CA ALA A 23 6.07 9.61 9.81
C ALA A 23 7.50 9.74 10.35
N CYS A 24 7.67 10.21 11.59
CA CYS A 24 8.97 10.30 12.24
C CYS A 24 9.62 8.92 12.37
N HIS A 25 8.89 7.92 12.87
CA HIS A 25 9.40 6.56 13.01
C HIS A 25 9.76 5.92 11.67
N LEU A 26 8.99 6.18 10.60
CA LEU A 26 9.36 5.75 9.25
C LEU A 26 10.71 6.34 8.80
N ASN A 27 10.93 7.64 9.07
CA ASN A 27 12.16 8.31 8.69
C ASN A 27 13.38 7.85 9.52
N THR A 28 13.16 7.39 10.76
CA THR A 28 14.23 6.86 11.61
C THR A 28 14.44 5.36 11.48
N GLY A 29 13.62 4.66 10.68
CA GLY A 29 13.71 3.20 10.49
C GLY A 29 13.05 2.36 11.58
N ASN A 30 12.29 2.97 12.49
CA ASN A 30 11.59 2.30 13.58
C ASN A 30 10.26 1.73 13.06
N LEU A 31 10.34 0.64 12.30
CA LEU A 31 9.21 0.12 11.53
C LEU A 31 8.06 -0.41 12.39
N GLU A 32 8.35 -1.00 13.55
CA GLU A 32 7.32 -1.56 14.44
C GLU A 32 6.49 -0.46 15.10
N GLU A 33 7.15 0.60 15.57
CA GLU A 33 6.50 1.76 16.17
C GLU A 33 5.70 2.53 15.12
N ALA A 34 6.24 2.69 13.91
CA ALA A 34 5.51 3.29 12.80
C ALA A 34 4.23 2.49 12.47
N PHE A 35 4.31 1.16 12.46
CA PHE A 35 3.16 0.29 12.25
C PHE A 35 2.10 0.48 13.32
N SER A 36 2.50 0.44 14.60
CA SER A 36 1.61 0.60 15.75
C SER A 36 0.91 1.97 15.73
N CYS A 37 1.65 3.04 15.44
CA CYS A 37 1.08 4.38 15.32
C CYS A 37 0.06 4.46 14.17
N CYS A 38 0.34 3.82 13.03
CA CYS A 38 -0.64 3.73 11.94
C CYS A 38 -1.90 2.95 12.37
N ASP A 39 -1.76 1.87 13.12
CA ASP A 39 -2.91 1.09 13.62
C ASP A 39 -3.80 1.91 14.54
N ILE A 40 -3.21 2.68 15.45
CA ILE A 40 -3.98 3.57 16.34
C ILE A 40 -4.79 4.57 15.51
N VAL A 41 -4.18 5.19 14.49
CA VAL A 41 -4.90 6.13 13.62
C VAL A 41 -6.04 5.43 12.87
N LEU A 42 -5.78 4.24 12.32
CA LEU A 42 -6.75 3.51 11.50
C LEU A 42 -7.88 2.86 12.32
N GLN A 43 -7.68 2.62 13.61
CA GLN A 43 -8.75 2.20 14.52
C GLN A 43 -9.80 3.30 14.69
N HIS A 44 -9.37 4.56 14.75
CA HIS A 44 -10.26 5.72 14.90
C HIS A 44 -10.77 6.25 13.57
N GLN A 45 -9.91 6.30 12.55
CA GLN A 45 -10.23 6.78 11.21
C GLN A 45 -9.78 5.76 10.14
N PRO A 46 -10.61 4.74 9.84
CA PRO A 46 -10.25 3.64 8.93
C PRO A 46 -9.93 4.07 7.50
N GLN A 47 -10.40 5.24 7.08
CA GLN A 47 -10.19 5.83 5.75
C GLN A 47 -9.12 6.94 5.77
N HIS A 48 -8.31 7.07 6.83
CA HIS A 48 -7.27 8.09 6.88
C HIS A 48 -6.16 7.79 5.85
N CYS A 49 -6.15 8.50 4.72
CA CYS A 49 -5.27 8.23 3.58
C CYS A 49 -3.78 8.14 3.97
N LYS A 50 -3.23 9.16 4.67
CA LYS A 50 -1.80 9.15 5.05
C LYS A 50 -1.41 7.98 5.94
N ALA A 51 -2.28 7.51 6.82
CA ALA A 51 -2.00 6.38 7.70
C ALA A 51 -2.04 5.06 6.92
N LEU A 52 -2.99 4.90 5.98
CA LEU A 52 -3.02 3.77 5.05
C LEU A 52 -1.75 3.72 4.19
N PHE A 53 -1.34 4.87 3.64
CA PHE A 53 -0.13 4.99 2.82
C PHE A 53 1.13 4.65 3.62
N ARG A 54 1.31 5.26 4.79
CA ARG A 54 2.47 5.00 5.67
C ARG A 54 2.52 3.55 6.14
N LYS A 55 1.39 2.93 6.49
CA LYS A 55 1.34 1.50 6.81
C LYS A 55 1.76 0.63 5.63
N GLY A 56 1.35 1.02 4.41
CA GLY A 56 1.83 0.42 3.16
C GLY A 56 3.35 0.48 3.03
N LYS A 57 3.96 1.64 3.25
CA LYS A 57 5.44 1.83 3.27
C LYS A 57 6.13 0.98 4.32
N VAL A 58 5.61 0.94 5.55
CA VAL A 58 6.17 0.09 6.61
C VAL A 58 6.19 -1.38 6.17
N LEU A 59 5.07 -1.88 5.62
CA LEU A 59 4.94 -3.26 5.16
C LEU A 59 5.85 -3.57 3.96
N GLU A 60 6.04 -2.61 3.06
CA GLU A 60 7.00 -2.71 1.96
C GLU A 60 8.43 -2.87 2.48
N LEU A 61 8.84 -2.03 3.44
CA LEU A 61 10.16 -2.10 4.06
C LEU A 61 10.38 -3.39 4.86
N GLN A 62 9.30 -4.00 5.36
CA GLN A 62 9.32 -5.33 5.97
C GLN A 62 9.24 -6.49 4.95
N GLU A 63 9.34 -6.21 3.65
CA GLU A 63 9.17 -7.17 2.55
C GLU A 63 7.81 -7.91 2.51
N LYS A 64 6.81 -7.40 3.23
CA LYS A 64 5.44 -7.94 3.26
C LYS A 64 4.61 -7.35 2.11
N TYR A 65 5.08 -7.54 0.88
CA TYR A 65 4.57 -6.85 -0.31
C TYR A 65 3.06 -7.01 -0.54
N PHE A 66 2.51 -8.22 -0.38
CA PHE A 66 1.07 -8.45 -0.56
C PHE A 66 0.22 -7.60 0.39
N LEU A 67 0.62 -7.48 1.65
CA LEU A 67 -0.07 -6.65 2.62
C LEU A 67 0.13 -5.16 2.30
N SER A 68 1.34 -4.76 1.89
CA SER A 68 1.62 -3.39 1.45
C SER A 68 0.68 -2.95 0.33
N ILE A 69 0.59 -3.73 -0.75
CA ILE A 69 -0.32 -3.51 -1.89
C ILE A 69 -1.76 -3.36 -1.43
N LYS A 70 -2.23 -4.22 -0.51
CA LYS A 70 -3.59 -4.15 0.03
C LYS A 70 -3.88 -2.82 0.71
N PHE A 71 -2.96 -2.30 1.53
CA PHE A 71 -3.14 -1.02 2.21
C PHE A 71 -2.98 0.18 1.27
N LEU A 72 -2.03 0.13 0.33
CA LEU A 72 -1.86 1.18 -0.67
C LEU A 72 -3.05 1.29 -1.62
N ARG A 73 -3.68 0.17 -2.00
CA ARG A 73 -4.94 0.18 -2.77
C ARG A 73 -6.09 0.83 -1.99
N LYS A 74 -6.18 0.59 -0.68
CA LYS A 74 -7.16 1.30 0.16
C LYS A 74 -6.87 2.80 0.17
N ALA A 75 -5.61 3.20 0.30
CA ALA A 75 -5.23 4.62 0.24
C ALA A 75 -5.61 5.25 -1.11
N SER A 76 -5.35 4.56 -2.22
CA SER A 76 -5.74 4.98 -3.57
C SER A 76 -7.25 5.07 -3.75
N HIS A 77 -8.04 4.23 -3.10
CA HIS A 77 -9.51 4.36 -3.13
C HIS A 77 -10.00 5.62 -2.40
N VAL A 78 -9.32 6.03 -1.33
CA VAL A 78 -9.65 7.26 -0.58
C VAL A 78 -9.21 8.51 -1.37
N GLU A 79 -8.01 8.49 -1.94
CA GLU A 79 -7.46 9.60 -2.74
C GLU A 79 -7.01 9.10 -4.12
N PRO A 80 -7.94 8.91 -5.07
CA PRO A 80 -7.63 8.34 -6.39
C PRO A 80 -6.76 9.25 -7.28
N ALA A 81 -6.77 10.57 -7.04
CA ALA A 81 -5.94 11.53 -7.76
C ALA A 81 -4.51 11.66 -7.20
N ASN A 82 -4.17 10.92 -6.13
CA ASN A 82 -2.87 11.02 -5.49
C ASN A 82 -1.82 10.18 -6.23
N GLN A 83 -1.06 10.85 -7.10
CA GLN A 83 0.01 10.24 -7.90
C GLN A 83 1.15 9.63 -7.05
N GLU A 84 1.32 10.03 -5.79
CA GLU A 84 2.32 9.42 -4.92
C GLU A 84 1.94 7.98 -4.57
N ILE A 85 0.66 7.72 -4.29
CA ILE A 85 0.15 6.39 -3.96
C ILE A 85 0.26 5.45 -5.16
N GLU A 86 -0.04 5.95 -6.35
CA GLU A 86 0.06 5.18 -7.60
C GLU A 86 1.50 4.79 -7.91
N ARG A 87 2.44 5.75 -7.82
CA ARG A 87 3.87 5.50 -7.99
C ARG A 87 4.37 4.45 -7.00
N GLU A 88 3.95 4.56 -5.75
CA GLU A 88 4.33 3.62 -4.70
C GLU A 88 3.75 2.21 -4.96
N LEU A 89 2.49 2.11 -5.39
CA LEU A 89 1.89 0.83 -5.79
C LEU A 89 2.71 0.14 -6.87
N LYS A 90 3.07 0.87 -7.94
CA LYS A 90 3.88 0.34 -9.04
C LYS A 90 5.23 -0.18 -8.53
N LEU A 91 5.93 0.63 -7.72
CA LEU A 91 7.20 0.23 -7.10
C LEU A 91 7.09 -1.05 -6.27
N VAL A 92 6.06 -1.17 -5.44
CA VAL A 92 5.85 -2.34 -4.58
C VAL A 92 5.52 -3.59 -5.42
N PHE A 93 4.76 -3.43 -6.52
CA PHE A 93 4.49 -4.52 -7.45
C PHE A 93 5.76 -5.03 -8.15
N ASP A 94 6.61 -4.12 -8.61
CA ASP A 94 7.88 -4.48 -9.26
C ASP A 94 8.78 -5.24 -8.27
N LYS A 95 8.94 -4.73 -7.04
CA LYS A 95 9.69 -5.42 -5.97
C LYS A 95 9.11 -6.80 -5.63
N TRP A 96 7.79 -6.93 -5.59
CA TRP A 96 7.13 -8.21 -5.35
C TRP A 96 7.41 -9.22 -6.47
N ALA A 97 7.36 -8.75 -7.73
CA ALA A 97 7.65 -9.58 -8.90
C ALA A 97 9.11 -10.07 -8.86
N GLU A 98 10.08 -9.17 -8.65
CA GLU A 98 11.51 -9.50 -8.55
C GLU A 98 11.79 -10.54 -7.45
N LYS A 99 11.19 -10.40 -6.26
CA LYS A 99 11.38 -11.35 -5.15
C LYS A 99 10.72 -12.71 -5.43
N SER A 100 9.56 -12.72 -6.08
CA SER A 100 8.88 -13.96 -6.48
C SER A 100 9.67 -14.76 -7.53
N GLU A 101 10.45 -14.04 -8.33
CA GLU A 101 11.30 -14.56 -9.38
C GLU A 101 12.62 -15.18 -8.89
N GLY A 102 13.14 -14.73 -7.74
CA GLY A 102 14.36 -15.27 -7.11
C GLY A 102 14.14 -16.51 -6.24
N THR A 103 12.89 -16.84 -5.89
CA THR A 103 12.55 -17.94 -4.95
C THR A 103 12.06 -19.21 -5.63
N SER A 104 11.79 -19.16 -6.95
CA SER A 104 11.31 -20.30 -7.72
C SER A 104 12.27 -20.60 -8.87
N ASN A 105 12.91 -21.77 -8.75
CA ASN A 105 13.58 -22.50 -9.84
C ASN A 105 12.86 -22.24 -11.17
N ALA A 106 13.60 -21.83 -12.21
CA ALA A 106 13.13 -21.23 -13.46
C ALA A 106 12.16 -22.08 -14.32
N LYS A 107 11.63 -23.20 -13.81
CA LYS A 107 10.72 -24.13 -14.50
C LYS A 107 9.22 -23.88 -14.27
N THR A 108 8.80 -23.13 -13.24
CA THR A 108 7.35 -22.92 -12.95
C THR A 108 6.79 -21.58 -13.41
N ARG A 109 7.64 -20.68 -13.93
CA ARG A 109 7.27 -19.33 -14.41
C ARG A 109 6.20 -19.32 -15.51
N ASN A 110 6.09 -20.38 -16.31
CA ASN A 110 5.09 -20.49 -17.38
C ASN A 110 3.85 -21.33 -17.00
N ALA A 111 3.72 -21.76 -15.74
CA ALA A 111 2.72 -22.76 -15.35
C ALA A 111 1.75 -22.30 -14.23
N CYS A 112 1.83 -21.07 -13.73
CA CYS A 112 0.84 -20.53 -12.79
C CYS A 112 -0.07 -19.50 -13.50
N PRO A 113 -1.18 -19.95 -14.13
CA PRO A 113 -2.18 -19.08 -14.74
C PRO A 113 -2.62 -17.94 -13.81
N LEU A 114 -2.70 -18.20 -12.51
CA LEU A 114 -3.19 -17.23 -11.54
C LEU A 114 -2.30 -15.98 -11.42
N PHE A 115 -0.98 -16.11 -11.60
CA PHE A 115 -0.05 -14.97 -11.53
C PHE A 115 -0.14 -14.11 -12.80
N LEU A 116 -0.21 -14.74 -13.98
CA LEU A 116 -0.40 -14.05 -15.26
C LEU A 116 -1.78 -13.39 -15.35
N ILE A 117 -2.82 -14.06 -14.86
CA ILE A 117 -4.17 -13.52 -14.80
C ILE A 117 -4.22 -12.35 -13.82
N LEU A 118 -3.61 -12.46 -12.64
CA LEU A 118 -3.57 -11.35 -11.68
C LEU A 118 -2.76 -10.17 -12.22
N ARG A 119 -1.65 -10.42 -12.91
CA ARG A 119 -0.84 -9.37 -13.57
C ARG A 119 -1.63 -8.71 -14.70
N ASN A 120 -2.30 -9.45 -15.56
CA ASN A 120 -3.13 -8.88 -16.65
C ASN A 120 -4.34 -8.12 -16.11
N ILE A 121 -5.06 -8.65 -15.11
CA ILE A 121 -6.19 -7.96 -14.49
C ILE A 121 -5.73 -6.68 -13.78
N LEU A 122 -4.56 -6.71 -13.15
CA LEU A 122 -3.96 -5.54 -12.50
C LEU A 122 -3.51 -4.47 -13.51
N MET A 123 -2.87 -4.87 -14.61
CA MET A 123 -2.42 -3.95 -15.66
C MET A 123 -3.60 -3.31 -16.40
N HIS A 124 -4.68 -4.07 -16.66
CA HIS A 124 -5.91 -3.52 -17.22
C HIS A 124 -6.64 -2.55 -16.28
N ALA A 125 -6.54 -2.75 -14.96
CA ALA A 125 -7.12 -1.84 -13.96
C ALA A 125 -6.34 -0.51 -13.79
N LEU A 126 -5.10 -0.44 -14.30
CA LEU A 126 -4.23 0.76 -14.23
C LEU A 126 -4.13 1.53 -15.55
N GLY A 127 -4.94 1.19 -16.57
CA GLY A 127 -5.06 1.99 -17.79
C GLY A 127 -3.89 1.89 -18.79
N ASP A 128 -2.89 1.04 -18.55
CA ASP A 128 -1.78 0.84 -19.49
C ASP A 128 -2.17 -0.15 -20.60
N THR A 129 -2.86 0.35 -21.64
CA THR A 129 -3.01 -0.35 -22.92
C THR A 129 -1.76 -0.10 -23.79
N SER A 130 -0.61 -0.64 -23.41
CA SER A 130 0.55 -0.69 -24.31
C SER A 130 1.31 -2.01 -24.21
N THR A 131 0.70 -3.06 -24.75
CA THR A 131 1.48 -4.15 -25.32
C THR A 131 1.18 -4.19 -26.81
N PRO A 132 2.14 -3.88 -27.70
CA PRO A 132 1.96 -4.16 -29.11
C PRO A 132 1.87 -5.68 -29.26
N LEU A 133 0.72 -6.15 -29.72
CA LEU A 133 0.59 -7.46 -30.32
C LEU A 133 1.65 -7.53 -31.42
N LYS A 134 2.69 -8.34 -31.21
CA LYS A 134 3.51 -8.81 -32.31
C LYS A 134 2.62 -9.77 -33.08
N ASP A 135 2.00 -9.27 -34.14
CA ASP A 135 1.44 -10.11 -35.20
C ASP A 135 2.60 -10.90 -35.80
N ASN A 136 2.63 -12.19 -35.48
CA ASN A 136 3.38 -13.20 -36.20
C ASN A 136 2.38 -13.92 -37.10
N GLY A 137 2.56 -13.81 -38.42
CA GLY A 137 1.89 -14.64 -39.42
C GLY A 137 1.11 -13.84 -40.44
#